data_AF-A0A5C7Q9K3-F1
#
_entry.id   AF-A0A5C7Q9K3-F1
#
_cell.length_a   1.000
_cell.length_b   1.000
_cell.length_c   1.000
_cell.angle_alpha   90.00
_cell.angle_beta   90.00
_cell.angle_gamma   90.00
#
_symmetry.space_group_name_H-M   'P 1'
#
loop_
_entity.id
_entity.type
_entity.pdbx_description
1 polymer ?
#
loop_
_entity_poly.entity_id
_entity_poly.type
_entity_poly.pdbx_seq_one_letter_code
_entity_poly.pdbx_strand_id
1 'polypeptide(L)'
;MSLHSDIPFVTEKMDQNDGATRRLQVLSCSASGCDCTKDFPVNGRAKPEEAIYNMARKAGWSISKKAALCPTHSGKRRTQKEKVPMTYTPGPRQAVAERPAMPSTPELTPELRRAVFRAIDAHYDEAAQCYRGIITDQHIAAETGVATSDVAAIRQENFGPAENKLLAEIREKLTKAEQRRDQAAAMIVDGTNMLKQVNADILALTDLLTKG
;
A
#
# COMPACT_ATOMS: atom_id res chain seq x y z
N MET A 1 31.20 -13.18 -15.62
CA MET A 1 31.25 -14.18 -14.52
C MET A 1 29.89 -14.16 -13.84
N SER A 2 29.12 -15.24 -13.91
CA SER A 2 27.79 -15.30 -13.30
C SER A 2 27.93 -15.71 -11.84
N LEU A 3 27.60 -14.81 -10.91
CA LEU A 3 27.48 -15.16 -9.50
C LEU A 3 26.13 -15.86 -9.32
N HIS A 4 26.15 -17.06 -8.73
CA HIS A 4 24.93 -17.80 -8.42
C HIS A 4 24.31 -17.14 -7.19
N SER A 5 23.09 -16.60 -7.32
CA SER A 5 22.32 -16.16 -6.16
C SER A 5 21.66 -17.37 -5.50
N ASP A 6 21.46 -17.33 -4.18
CA ASP A 6 20.74 -18.37 -3.42
C ASP A 6 19.24 -18.48 -3.79
N ILE A 7 18.77 -17.65 -4.72
CA ILE A 7 17.38 -17.52 -5.11
C ILE A 7 17.14 -18.36 -6.37
N PRO A 8 16.17 -19.30 -6.36
CA PRO A 8 15.85 -20.14 -7.51
C PRO A 8 15.52 -19.31 -8.77
N PHE A 9 16.07 -19.73 -9.92
CA PHE A 9 15.83 -19.12 -11.24
C PHE A 9 16.35 -17.68 -11.43
N VAL A 10 17.05 -17.13 -10.42
CA VAL A 10 17.71 -15.82 -10.49
C VAL A 10 19.20 -16.02 -10.67
N THR A 11 19.79 -15.22 -11.56
CA THR A 11 21.23 -15.19 -11.80
C THR A 11 21.73 -13.75 -11.71
N GLU A 12 22.92 -13.52 -11.18
CA GLU A 12 23.50 -12.18 -11.18
C GLU A 12 24.33 -11.94 -12.43
N LYS A 13 24.06 -10.82 -13.11
CA LYS A 13 24.84 -10.32 -14.25
C LYS A 13 25.34 -8.91 -13.96
N MET A 14 26.55 -8.61 -14.43
CA MET A 14 27.05 -7.24 -14.48
C MET A 14 26.76 -6.70 -15.87
N ASP A 15 26.02 -5.60 -15.94
CA ASP A 15 25.76 -4.87 -17.17
C ASP A 15 26.59 -3.60 -17.19
N GLN A 16 27.24 -3.33 -18.32
CA GLN A 16 28.11 -2.17 -18.51
C GLN A 16 27.41 -1.25 -19.51
N ASN A 17 26.53 -0.40 -18.98
CA ASN A 17 25.73 0.50 -19.79
C ASN A 17 26.19 1.94 -19.53
N ASP A 18 26.51 2.68 -20.60
CA ASP A 18 26.97 4.07 -20.57
C ASP A 18 28.14 4.37 -19.61
N GLY A 19 29.14 3.48 -19.56
CA GLY A 19 30.33 3.66 -18.72
C GLY A 19 30.11 3.41 -17.22
N ALA A 20 28.88 3.08 -16.79
CA ALA A 20 28.58 2.67 -15.43
C ALA A 20 28.39 1.14 -15.36
N THR A 21 29.12 0.48 -14.46
CA THR A 21 28.91 -0.96 -14.19
C THR A 21 27.78 -1.12 -13.18
N ARG A 22 26.67 -1.75 -13.58
CA ARG A 22 25.53 -2.03 -12.71
C ARG A 22 25.37 -3.53 -12.48
N ARG A 23 25.03 -3.92 -11.26
CA ARG A 23 24.67 -5.29 -10.92
C ARG A 23 23.17 -5.49 -11.16
N LEU A 24 22.83 -6.54 -11.89
CA LEU A 24 21.46 -6.94 -12.20
C LEU A 24 21.21 -8.34 -11.65
N GLN A 25 20.07 -8.52 -10.98
CA GLN A 25 19.51 -9.84 -10.71
C GLN A 25 18.53 -10.17 -11.84
N VAL A 26 18.82 -11.23 -12.59
CA VAL A 26 18.10 -11.63 -13.80
C VAL A 26 17.30 -12.88 -13.51
N LEU A 27 15.97 -12.76 -13.56
CA LEU A 27 15.04 -13.88 -13.46
C LEU A 27 14.83 -14.50 -14.85
N SER A 28 14.98 -15.82 -14.95
CA SER A 28 14.81 -16.57 -16.20
C SER A 28 13.53 -17.41 -16.18
N CYS A 29 12.88 -17.55 -17.34
CA CYS A 29 11.75 -18.44 -17.50
C CYS A 29 12.19 -19.90 -17.45
N SER A 30 11.43 -20.73 -16.73
CA SER A 30 11.68 -22.18 -16.59
C SER A 30 10.97 -23.04 -17.65
N ALA A 31 10.16 -22.43 -18.54
CA ALA A 31 9.51 -23.15 -19.62
C ALA A 31 10.54 -23.58 -20.67
N SER A 32 10.43 -24.83 -21.14
CA SER A 32 11.33 -25.40 -22.15
C SER A 32 11.30 -24.57 -23.44
N GLY A 33 12.46 -24.06 -23.87
CA GLY A 33 12.59 -23.26 -25.09
C GLY A 33 12.18 -21.79 -24.96
N CYS A 34 12.04 -21.27 -23.73
CA CYS A 34 11.72 -19.87 -23.48
C CYS A 34 12.93 -19.08 -22.99
N ASP A 35 13.38 -18.09 -23.77
CA ASP A 35 14.49 -17.20 -23.42
C ASP A 35 14.04 -15.89 -22.76
N CYS A 36 12.80 -15.80 -22.29
CA CYS A 36 12.33 -14.60 -21.62
C CYS A 36 13.05 -14.42 -20.29
N THR A 37 13.66 -13.24 -20.09
CA THR A 37 14.28 -12.83 -18.84
C THR A 37 13.67 -11.53 -18.31
N LYS A 38 13.82 -11.28 -17.01
CA LYS A 38 13.48 -10.01 -16.39
C LYS A 38 14.61 -9.53 -15.49
N ASP A 39 15.06 -8.31 -15.75
CA ASP A 39 16.19 -7.72 -15.05
C ASP A 39 15.69 -6.85 -13.89
N PHE A 40 16.33 -7.03 -12.74
CA PHE A 40 16.09 -6.25 -11.54
C PHE A 40 17.38 -5.52 -11.15
N PRO A 41 17.42 -4.18 -11.25
CA PRO A 41 18.61 -3.43 -10.87
C PRO A 41 18.86 -3.54 -9.37
N VAL A 42 20.13 -3.73 -9.01
CA VAL A 42 20.60 -3.84 -7.63
C VAL A 42 21.38 -2.57 -7.27
N ASN A 43 20.81 -1.78 -6.37
CA ASN A 43 21.47 -0.59 -5.82
C ASN A 43 22.10 -0.97 -4.48
N GLY A 44 23.38 -1.37 -4.48
CA GLY A 44 24.10 -1.79 -3.28
C GLY A 44 24.00 -3.30 -3.02
N ARG A 45 23.24 -3.71 -2.00
CA ARG A 45 23.08 -5.14 -1.63
C ARG A 45 22.07 -5.84 -2.53
N ALA A 46 22.32 -7.13 -2.79
CA ALA A 46 21.38 -8.01 -3.50
C ALA A 46 19.97 -7.90 -2.90
N LYS A 47 18.94 -7.84 -3.76
CA LYS A 47 17.57 -7.73 -3.27
C LYS A 47 17.16 -9.05 -2.60
N PRO A 48 16.40 -8.98 -1.49
CA PRO A 48 15.84 -10.19 -0.89
C PRO A 48 14.83 -10.84 -1.83
N GLU A 49 14.65 -12.15 -1.67
CA GLU A 49 13.76 -13.01 -2.49
C GLU A 49 12.34 -12.42 -2.61
N GLU A 50 11.76 -11.98 -1.50
CA GLU A 50 10.40 -11.42 -1.46
C GLU A 50 10.25 -10.18 -2.35
N ALA A 51 11.26 -9.32 -2.38
CA ALA A 51 11.24 -8.09 -3.18
C ALA A 51 11.26 -8.43 -4.69
N ILE A 52 12.10 -9.39 -5.10
CA ILE A 52 12.17 -9.86 -6.48
C ILE A 52 10.83 -10.48 -6.89
N TYR A 53 10.23 -11.31 -6.04
CA TYR A 53 8.95 -11.95 -6.33
C TYR A 53 7.81 -10.96 -6.45
N ASN A 54 7.75 -9.95 -5.59
CA ASN A 54 6.74 -8.91 -5.67
C ASN A 54 6.88 -8.07 -6.96
N MET A 55 8.11 -7.70 -7.34
CA MET A 55 8.35 -6.98 -8.60
C MET A 55 8.01 -7.82 -9.82
N ALA A 56 8.37 -9.11 -9.81
CA ALA A 56 8.09 -10.02 -10.90
C ALA A 56 6.58 -10.30 -11.06
N ARG A 57 5.84 -10.52 -9.95
CA ARG A 57 4.37 -10.66 -9.98
C ARG A 57 3.68 -9.42 -10.54
N LYS A 58 4.14 -8.22 -10.19
CA LYS A 58 3.65 -6.96 -10.78
C LYS A 58 3.91 -6.89 -12.29
N ALA A 59 5.01 -7.49 -12.76
CA ALA A 59 5.34 -7.63 -14.17
C ALA A 59 4.62 -8.81 -14.86
N GLY A 60 3.68 -9.48 -14.18
CA GLY A 60 2.90 -10.59 -14.73
C GLY A 60 3.60 -11.95 -14.69
N TRP A 61 4.73 -12.08 -13.99
CA TRP A 61 5.42 -13.36 -13.84
C TRP A 61 4.74 -14.22 -12.76
N SER A 62 4.65 -15.52 -13.02
CA SER A 62 4.20 -16.50 -12.02
C SER A 62 5.41 -17.22 -11.44
N ILE A 63 5.73 -16.90 -10.19
CA ILE A 63 6.85 -17.52 -9.48
C ILE A 63 6.34 -18.41 -8.36
N SER A 64 6.82 -19.65 -8.38
CA SER A 64 6.63 -20.67 -7.37
C SER A 64 7.99 -21.27 -6.99
N LYS A 65 8.06 -22.01 -5.88
CA LYS A 65 9.30 -22.72 -5.46
C LYS A 65 9.86 -23.66 -6.54
N LYS A 66 9.03 -24.12 -7.47
CA LYS A 66 9.38 -25.14 -8.48
C LYS A 66 9.54 -24.59 -9.89
N ALA A 67 9.04 -23.40 -10.16
CA ALA A 67 9.02 -22.82 -11.50
C ALA A 67 8.83 -21.30 -11.44
N ALA A 68 9.59 -20.59 -12.28
CA ALA A 68 9.36 -19.20 -12.64
C ALA A 68 8.88 -19.16 -14.09
N LEU A 69 7.66 -18.69 -14.33
CA LEU A 69 7.06 -18.61 -15.66
C LEU A 69 6.83 -17.16 -16.04
N CYS A 70 7.28 -16.78 -17.23
CA CYS A 70 7.05 -15.46 -17.80
C CYS A 70 5.55 -15.26 -18.14
N PRO A 71 5.11 -14.02 -18.42
CA PRO A 71 3.69 -13.71 -18.66
C PRO A 71 3.03 -14.52 -19.79
N THR A 72 3.83 -14.99 -20.76
CA THR A 72 3.35 -15.82 -21.87
C THR A 72 3.13 -17.28 -21.46
N HIS A 73 3.92 -17.81 -20.53
CA HIS A 73 3.85 -19.21 -20.06
C HIS A 73 3.11 -19.38 -18.74
N SER A 74 2.96 -18.31 -17.95
CA SER A 74 2.07 -18.29 -16.80
C SER A 74 0.64 -18.29 -17.30
N GLY A 75 0.15 -19.44 -17.76
CA GLY A 75 -1.17 -19.60 -18.36
C GLY A 75 -2.20 -18.84 -17.52
N LYS A 76 -2.96 -17.95 -18.18
CA LYS A 76 -3.91 -16.95 -17.65
C LYS A 76 -4.49 -17.32 -16.28
N ARG A 77 -3.71 -17.19 -15.21
CA ARG A 77 -4.21 -17.38 -13.85
C ARG A 77 -4.89 -16.09 -13.49
N ARG A 78 -6.22 -16.06 -13.68
CA ARG A 78 -7.16 -15.07 -13.15
C ARG A 78 -6.48 -13.74 -12.85
N THR A 79 -6.20 -12.98 -13.92
CA THR A 79 -6.16 -11.53 -13.77
C THR A 79 -7.43 -11.15 -13.03
N GLN A 80 -7.25 -10.53 -11.87
CA GLN A 80 -8.18 -9.65 -11.17
C GLN A 80 -9.67 -9.97 -11.34
N LYS A 81 -10.33 -10.34 -10.25
CA LYS A 81 -11.77 -10.11 -10.08
C LYS A 81 -12.06 -8.68 -10.56
N GLU A 82 -12.60 -8.59 -11.76
CA GLU A 82 -12.89 -7.39 -12.50
C GLU A 82 -13.84 -6.57 -11.62
N LYS A 83 -13.39 -5.42 -11.13
CA LYS A 83 -14.30 -4.44 -10.55
C LYS A 83 -15.12 -3.91 -11.71
N VAL A 84 -16.28 -4.52 -11.92
CA VAL A 84 -17.27 -4.06 -12.88
C VAL A 84 -17.52 -2.57 -12.63
N PRO A 85 -17.29 -1.67 -13.60
CA PRO A 85 -17.61 -0.28 -13.45
C PRO A 85 -19.14 -0.16 -13.37
N MET A 86 -19.67 0.31 -12.24
CA MET A 86 -21.07 0.69 -12.15
C MET A 86 -21.31 1.92 -13.04
N THR A 87 -21.70 1.68 -14.28
CA THR A 87 -22.47 2.65 -15.07
C THR A 87 -23.79 2.90 -14.35
N TYR A 88 -23.92 4.09 -13.77
CA TYR A 88 -25.14 4.55 -13.13
C TYR A 88 -26.18 4.88 -14.20
N THR A 89 -27.10 3.94 -14.44
CA THR A 89 -28.33 4.20 -15.18
C THR A 89 -29.38 4.66 -14.18
N PRO A 90 -29.92 5.89 -14.25
CA PRO A 90 -30.97 6.33 -13.35
C PRO A 90 -32.28 5.61 -13.73
N GLY A 91 -32.58 4.52 -13.01
CA GLY A 91 -33.86 3.83 -13.09
C GLY A 91 -34.96 4.57 -12.31
N PRO A 92 -36.23 4.45 -12.73
CA PRO A 92 -37.34 5.18 -12.14
C PRO A 92 -37.55 4.79 -10.67
N ARG A 93 -37.80 5.81 -9.83
CA ARG A 93 -38.12 5.69 -8.40
C ARG A 93 -39.23 4.65 -8.19
N GLN A 94 -38.85 3.45 -7.75
CA GLN A 94 -39.78 2.51 -7.15
C GLN A 94 -39.82 2.75 -5.65
N ALA A 95 -41.06 2.73 -5.15
CA ALA A 95 -41.43 3.02 -3.79
C ALA A 95 -40.66 2.17 -2.77
N VAL A 96 -40.42 2.78 -1.62
CA VAL A 96 -39.70 2.27 -0.45
C VAL A 96 -40.29 0.92 -0.04
N ALA A 97 -39.65 -0.16 -0.47
CA ALA A 97 -39.83 -1.47 0.11
C ALA A 97 -39.05 -1.50 1.43
N GLU A 98 -39.77 -1.79 2.51
CA GLU A 98 -39.26 -2.01 3.86
C GLU A 98 -37.97 -2.84 3.84
N ARG A 99 -36.91 -2.22 4.34
CA ARG A 99 -35.62 -2.86 4.55
C ARG A 99 -35.82 -3.99 5.56
N PRO A 100 -35.49 -5.26 5.26
CA PRO A 100 -35.54 -6.31 6.26
C PRO A 100 -34.64 -5.89 7.42
N ALA A 101 -35.21 -5.92 8.63
CA ALA A 101 -34.53 -5.62 9.87
C ALA A 101 -33.20 -6.38 9.92
N MET A 102 -32.10 -5.67 10.16
CA MET A 102 -30.82 -6.29 10.42
C MET A 102 -30.98 -7.30 11.55
N PRO A 103 -30.35 -8.47 11.50
CA PRO A 103 -30.35 -9.39 12.62
C PRO A 103 -29.82 -8.61 13.83
N SER A 104 -30.65 -8.56 14.88
CA SER A 104 -30.29 -8.04 16.20
C SER A 104 -28.89 -8.55 16.56
N THR A 105 -27.97 -7.62 16.83
CA THR A 105 -26.65 -7.96 17.40
C THR A 105 -26.88 -8.92 18.57
N PRO A 106 -26.20 -10.08 18.61
CA PRO A 106 -26.34 -11.00 19.73
C PRO A 106 -26.14 -10.22 21.03
N GLU A 107 -27.13 -10.28 21.91
CA GLU A 107 -27.07 -9.58 23.20
C GLU A 107 -25.78 -9.99 23.92
N LEU A 108 -25.04 -9.00 24.43
CA LEU A 108 -23.80 -9.25 25.14
C LEU A 108 -24.10 -10.10 26.38
N THR A 109 -23.67 -11.35 26.36
CA THR A 109 -23.80 -12.18 27.55
C THR A 109 -22.98 -11.56 28.69
N PRO A 110 -23.42 -11.65 29.95
CA PRO A 110 -22.68 -11.09 31.09
C PRO A 110 -21.23 -11.60 31.18
N GLU A 111 -20.98 -12.83 30.72
CA GLU A 111 -19.66 -13.43 30.66
C GLU A 111 -18.75 -12.75 29.63
N LEU A 112 -19.26 -12.48 28.42
CA LEU A 112 -18.54 -11.72 27.39
C LEU A 112 -18.27 -10.29 27.84
N ARG A 113 -19.23 -9.65 28.52
CA ARG A 113 -19.03 -8.29 29.08
C ARG A 113 -17.86 -8.26 30.07
N ARG A 114 -17.76 -9.27 30.95
CA ARG A 114 -16.63 -9.41 31.90
C ARG A 114 -15.31 -9.73 31.21
N ALA A 115 -15.34 -10.47 30.10
CA ALA A 115 -14.14 -10.74 29.31
C ALA A 115 -13.62 -9.46 28.64
N VAL A 116 -14.50 -8.68 28.01
CA VAL A 116 -14.17 -7.38 27.41
C VAL A 116 -13.64 -6.42 28.47
N PHE A 117 -14.29 -6.31 29.63
CA PHE A 117 -13.82 -5.45 30.72
C PHE A 117 -12.39 -5.78 31.14
N ARG A 118 -12.07 -7.07 31.35
CA ARG A 118 -10.71 -7.51 31.71
C ARG A 118 -9.69 -7.23 30.62
N ALA A 119 -10.06 -7.40 29.35
CA ALA A 119 -9.19 -7.09 28.23
C ALA A 119 -8.92 -5.58 28.11
N ILE A 120 -9.93 -4.74 28.35
CA ILE A 120 -9.75 -3.27 28.39
C ILE A 120 -8.82 -2.92 29.56
N ASP A 121 -9.11 -3.38 30.77
CA ASP A 121 -8.33 -3.08 31.97
C ASP A 121 -6.84 -3.43 31.83
N ALA A 122 -6.53 -4.59 31.24
CA ALA A 122 -5.16 -5.03 30.99
C ALA A 122 -4.38 -4.11 30.03
N HIS A 123 -5.07 -3.42 29.11
CA HIS A 123 -4.49 -2.61 28.06
C HIS A 123 -4.74 -1.11 28.21
N TYR A 124 -5.54 -0.70 29.19
CA TYR A 124 -5.85 0.70 29.43
C TYR A 124 -4.78 1.34 30.34
N ASP A 125 -4.45 2.59 30.05
CA ASP A 125 -3.63 3.45 30.89
C ASP A 125 -4.56 4.50 31.50
N GLU A 126 -4.90 4.32 32.79
CA GLU A 126 -5.77 5.24 33.52
C GLU A 126 -5.19 6.65 33.61
N ALA A 127 -3.86 6.79 33.69
CA ALA A 127 -3.21 8.10 33.79
C ALA A 127 -3.30 8.86 32.47
N ALA A 128 -3.14 8.15 31.34
CA ALA A 128 -3.22 8.72 30.01
C ALA A 128 -4.65 8.74 29.43
N GLN A 129 -5.61 8.08 30.11
CA GLN A 129 -7.00 7.89 29.65
C GLN A 129 -7.06 7.33 28.22
N CYS A 130 -6.19 6.36 27.91
CA CYS A 130 -6.11 5.77 26.58
C CYS A 130 -5.55 4.34 26.62
N TYR A 131 -5.61 3.64 25.49
CA TYR A 131 -4.96 2.35 25.35
C TYR A 131 -3.44 2.47 25.28
N ARG A 132 -2.75 1.49 25.85
CA ARG A 132 -1.30 1.34 25.77
C ARG A 132 -0.88 0.88 24.37
N GLY A 133 0.10 1.55 23.79
CA GLY A 133 0.72 1.15 22.53
C GLY A 133 -0.22 1.30 21.32
N ILE A 134 -0.40 0.20 20.58
CA ILE A 134 -1.17 0.14 19.31
C ILE A 134 -2.54 -0.52 19.51
N ILE A 135 -2.94 -0.78 20.76
CA ILE A 135 -4.22 -1.42 21.07
C ILE A 135 -5.37 -0.44 20.80
N THR A 136 -6.45 -0.97 20.22
CA THR A 136 -7.66 -0.22 19.88
C THR A 136 -8.89 -1.05 20.23
N ASP A 137 -10.07 -0.44 20.26
CA ASP A 137 -11.36 -1.15 20.43
C ASP A 137 -11.50 -2.31 19.41
N GLN A 138 -10.93 -2.17 18.20
CA GLN A 138 -10.93 -3.23 17.17
C GLN A 138 -10.10 -4.44 17.56
N HIS A 139 -8.97 -4.24 18.23
CA HIS A 139 -8.12 -5.33 18.69
C HIS A 139 -8.83 -6.17 19.76
N ILE A 140 -9.42 -5.49 20.74
CA ILE A 140 -10.15 -6.16 21.84
C ILE A 140 -11.40 -6.86 21.29
N ALA A 141 -12.10 -6.25 20.33
CA ALA A 141 -13.22 -6.88 19.63
C ALA A 141 -12.80 -8.18 18.92
N ALA A 142 -11.66 -8.17 18.22
CA ALA A 142 -11.12 -9.36 17.56
C ALA A 142 -10.71 -10.47 18.54
N GLU A 143 -10.16 -10.10 19.70
CA GLU A 143 -9.73 -11.06 20.73
C GLU A 143 -10.92 -11.70 21.46
N THR A 144 -11.95 -10.91 21.75
CA THR A 144 -13.14 -11.34 22.51
C THR A 144 -14.27 -11.88 21.64
N GLY A 145 -14.21 -11.66 20.32
CA GLY A 145 -15.27 -12.03 19.38
C GLY A 145 -16.52 -11.14 19.46
N VAL A 146 -16.41 -9.98 20.09
CA VAL A 146 -17.52 -9.04 20.33
C VAL A 146 -17.50 -7.92 19.27
N ALA A 147 -18.64 -7.28 19.01
CA ALA A 147 -18.67 -6.13 18.11
C ALA A 147 -17.91 -4.93 18.69
N THR A 148 -17.18 -4.20 17.83
CA THR A 148 -16.40 -3.02 18.25
C THR A 148 -17.26 -1.93 18.90
N SER A 149 -18.54 -1.83 18.53
CA SER A 149 -19.50 -0.91 19.16
C SER A 149 -19.70 -1.20 20.64
N ASP A 150 -19.74 -2.47 21.02
CA ASP A 150 -20.03 -2.88 22.40
C ASP A 150 -18.80 -2.68 23.29
N VAL A 151 -17.60 -2.94 22.73
CA VAL A 151 -16.33 -2.59 23.38
C VAL A 151 -16.24 -1.09 23.62
N ALA A 152 -16.59 -0.27 22.62
CA ALA A 152 -16.60 1.19 22.76
C ALA A 152 -17.62 1.66 23.82
N ALA A 153 -18.80 1.05 23.88
CA ALA A 153 -19.82 1.36 24.88
C ALA A 153 -19.34 1.01 26.30
N ILE A 154 -18.79 -0.19 26.51
CA ILE A 154 -18.24 -0.62 27.81
C ILE A 154 -17.08 0.30 28.23
N ARG A 155 -16.20 0.64 27.29
CA ARG A 155 -15.09 1.57 27.56
C ARG A 155 -15.62 2.94 27.96
N GLN A 156 -16.57 3.50 27.21
CA GLN A 156 -17.13 4.82 27.50
C GLN A 156 -17.84 4.87 28.86
N GLU A 157 -18.56 3.81 29.23
CA GLU A 157 -19.28 3.70 30.49
C GLU A 157 -18.35 3.58 31.70
N ASN A 158 -17.23 2.84 31.58
CA ASN A 158 -16.38 2.48 32.72
C ASN A 158 -15.03 3.22 32.78
N PHE A 159 -14.44 3.54 31.64
CA PHE A 159 -13.08 4.08 31.51
C PHE A 159 -13.05 5.48 30.86
N GLY A 160 -14.15 5.91 30.22
CA GLY A 160 -14.25 7.21 29.56
C GLY A 160 -13.93 7.20 28.05
N PRO A 161 -13.95 8.40 27.41
CA PRO A 161 -13.66 8.54 25.98
C PRO A 161 -12.18 8.26 25.68
N ALA A 162 -11.90 7.41 24.69
CA ALA A 162 -10.54 7.06 24.25
C ALA A 162 -9.94 8.14 23.34
N GLU A 163 -9.92 9.37 23.82
CA GLU A 163 -9.17 10.43 23.17
C GLU A 163 -7.69 10.27 23.50
N ASN A 164 -7.00 9.45 22.72
CA ASN A 164 -5.56 9.37 22.79
C ASN A 164 -4.97 10.69 22.26
N LYS A 165 -4.56 11.58 23.17
CA LYS A 165 -3.93 12.87 22.84
C LYS A 165 -2.76 12.71 21.88
N LEU A 166 -1.98 11.64 22.01
CA LEU A 166 -0.86 11.34 21.10
C LEU A 166 -1.37 11.03 19.68
N LEU A 167 -2.48 10.31 19.52
CA LEU A 167 -3.06 10.08 18.20
C LEU A 167 -3.60 11.36 17.57
N ALA A 168 -4.19 12.27 18.36
CA ALA A 168 -4.61 13.57 17.88
C ALA A 168 -3.41 14.40 17.39
N GLU A 169 -2.33 14.46 18.17
CA GLU A 169 -1.08 15.13 17.79
C GLU A 169 -0.43 14.51 16.55
N ILE A 170 -0.40 13.17 16.44
CA ILE A 170 0.13 12.48 15.28
C ILE A 170 -0.69 12.81 14.04
N ARG A 171 -2.02 12.82 14.13
CA ARG A 171 -2.89 13.22 13.02
C ARG A 171 -2.64 14.65 12.59
N GLU A 172 -2.50 15.58 13.53
CA GLU A 172 -2.17 16.98 13.23
C GLU A 172 -0.78 17.12 12.57
N LYS A 173 0.22 16.38 13.05
CA LYS A 173 1.55 16.36 12.42
C LYS A 173 1.50 15.78 11.02
N LEU A 174 0.70 14.74 10.79
CA LEU A 174 0.53 14.10 9.50
C LEU A 174 -0.16 15.03 8.50
N THR A 175 -1.23 15.71 8.88
CA THR A 175 -1.90 16.70 8.00
C THR A 175 -0.98 17.87 7.66
N LYS A 176 -0.20 18.38 8.62
CA LYS A 176 0.83 19.40 8.35
C LYS A 176 1.91 18.91 7.41
N ALA A 177 2.35 17.65 7.54
CA ALA A 177 3.33 17.05 6.65
C ALA A 177 2.79 16.88 5.22
N GLU A 178 1.53 16.47 5.08
CA GLU A 178 0.84 16.38 3.78
C GLU A 178 0.70 17.75 3.11
N GLN A 179 0.29 18.78 3.86
CA GLN A 179 0.21 20.16 3.35
C GLN A 179 1.57 20.66 2.86
N ARG A 180 2.64 20.42 3.63
CA ARG A 180 4.01 20.79 3.22
C ARG A 180 4.46 20.06 1.96
N ARG A 181 4.12 18.77 1.83
CA ARG A 181 4.41 17.99 0.63
C ARG A 181 3.68 18.57 -0.58
N ASP A 182 2.41 18.89 -0.44
CA ASP A 182 1.58 19.39 -1.55
C ASP A 182 2.02 20.81 -1.96
N GLN A 183 2.39 21.65 -0.99
CA GLN A 183 3.01 22.96 -1.26
C GLN A 183 4.35 22.82 -2.02
N ALA A 184 5.22 21.90 -1.58
CA ALA A 184 6.47 21.64 -2.28
C ALA A 184 6.25 21.11 -3.71
N ALA A 185 5.25 20.26 -3.91
CA ALA A 185 4.87 19.76 -5.23
C ALA A 185 4.39 20.90 -6.15
N ALA A 186 3.58 21.84 -5.64
CA ALA A 186 3.17 23.03 -6.38
C ALA A 186 4.37 23.89 -6.80
N MET A 187 5.30 24.16 -5.88
CA MET A 187 6.52 24.93 -6.18
C MET A 187 7.40 24.25 -7.24
N ILE A 188 7.47 22.92 -7.24
CA ILE A 188 8.19 22.16 -8.28
C ILE A 188 7.52 22.37 -9.64
N VAL A 189 6.19 22.27 -9.70
CA VAL A 189 5.45 22.50 -10.96
C VAL A 189 5.68 23.92 -11.47
N ASP A 190 5.57 24.92 -10.60
CA ASP A 190 5.81 26.33 -10.96
C ASP A 190 7.24 26.55 -11.45
N GLY A 191 8.23 25.99 -10.75
CA GLY A 191 9.63 26.03 -11.16
C GLY A 191 9.87 25.38 -12.53
N THR A 192 9.24 24.25 -12.83
CA THR A 192 9.35 23.61 -14.15
C THR A 192 8.73 24.45 -15.26
N ASN A 193 7.64 25.18 -15.00
CA ASN A 193 7.02 26.07 -15.97
C ASN A 193 7.90 27.30 -16.22
N MET A 194 8.51 27.87 -15.18
CA MET A 194 9.46 28.97 -15.32
C MET A 194 10.66 28.58 -16.17
N LEU A 195 11.24 27.39 -15.95
CA LEU A 195 12.37 26.90 -16.75
C LEU A 195 11.99 26.69 -18.22
N LYS A 196 10.77 26.21 -18.50
CA LYS A 196 10.27 26.09 -19.89
C LYS A 196 10.16 27.46 -20.56
N GLN A 197 9.67 28.47 -19.84
CA GLN A 197 9.57 29.83 -20.37
C GLN A 197 10.96 30.40 -20.68
N VAL A 198 11.90 30.31 -19.74
CA VAL A 198 13.29 30.77 -19.94
C VAL A 198 13.92 30.07 -21.15
N ASN A 199 13.72 28.75 -21.30
CA ASN A 199 14.22 28.03 -22.47
C ASN A 199 13.58 28.51 -23.78
N ALA A 200 12.28 28.82 -23.78
CA ALA A 200 11.60 29.38 -24.94
C ALA A 200 12.15 30.76 -25.31
N ASP A 201 12.39 31.62 -24.32
CA ASP A 201 12.94 32.97 -24.52
C ASP A 201 14.38 32.91 -25.07
N ILE A 202 15.22 31.99 -24.55
CA ILE A 202 16.58 31.75 -25.08
C ILE A 202 16.53 31.35 -26.56
N LEU A 203 15.62 30.44 -26.93
CA LEU A 203 15.47 30.02 -28.32
C LEU A 203 15.02 31.18 -29.22
N ALA A 204 14.07 32.00 -28.77
CA ALA A 204 13.59 33.17 -29.51
C ALA A 204 14.71 34.20 -29.73
N LEU A 205 15.52 34.49 -28.69
CA LEU A 205 16.67 35.39 -28.81
C LEU A 205 17.74 34.83 -29.76
N THR A 206 17.98 33.52 -29.71
CA THR A 206 18.95 32.86 -30.61
C THR A 206 18.49 32.95 -32.07
N ASP A 207 17.19 32.80 -32.34
CA ASP A 207 16.62 32.94 -33.68
C ASP A 207 16.76 34.37 -34.22
N LEU A 208 16.52 35.38 -33.39
CA LEU A 208 16.72 36.79 -33.75
C LEU A 208 18.19 37.10 -34.09
N LEU A 209 19.14 36.55 -33.34
CA LEU A 209 20.58 36.77 -33.56
C LEU A 209 21.14 36.05 -34.79
N THR A 210 20.48 34.99 -35.26
CA THR A 210 20.97 34.18 -36.39
C THR A 210 20.33 34.56 -37.73
N LYS A 211 19.15 35.21 -37.70
CA LYS A 211 18.42 35.65 -38.90
C LYS A 211 18.58 37.14 -39.24
N GLY A 212 19.06 37.96 -38.30
CA GLY A 212 19.38 39.38 -38.51
C GLY A 212 20.83 39.57 -38.95
#